data_AF-R6E039-F1
#
_entry.id   AF-R6E039-F1
#
_cell.length_a   1.000
_cell.length_b   1.000
_cell.length_c   1.000
_cell.angle_alpha   90.00
_cell.angle_beta   90.00
_cell.angle_gamma   90.00
#
_symmetry.space_group_name_H-M   'P 1'
#
loop_
_entity.id
_entity.type
_entity.pdbx_description
1 polymer ?
#
loop_
_entity_poly.entity_id
_entity_poly.type
_entity_poly.pdbx_seq_one_letter_code
_entity_poly.pdbx_strand_id
1 'polypeptide(L)'
;MPTFGQKLINLYHSMKKYLKFGAFSFVVLVSIFFCRKAEHNKLQNVILLNNVEALAAGESPMTTCIGSGSVDCPINHEKVKYVFEPFKLDW
;
A
#
# COMPACT_ATOMS: atom_id res chain seq x y z
N MET A 1 42.05 19.33 43.31
CA MET A 1 42.11 18.43 42.13
C MET A 1 41.10 17.32 42.33
N PRO A 2 40.27 16.97 41.33
CA PRO A 2 39.32 15.87 41.46
C PRO A 2 40.07 14.55 41.70
N THR A 3 39.58 13.71 42.61
CA THR A 3 40.18 12.40 42.86
C THR A 3 39.98 11.48 41.65
N PHE A 4 40.87 10.52 41.45
CA PHE A 4 40.81 9.57 40.33
C PHE A 4 39.44 8.88 40.21
N GLY A 5 38.80 8.57 41.35
CA GLY A 5 37.43 8.01 41.40
C GLY A 5 36.34 8.93 40.85
N GLN A 6 36.39 10.24 41.14
CA GLN A 6 35.42 11.20 40.58
C GLN A 6 35.57 11.37 39.06
N LYS A 7 36.79 11.24 38.53
CA LYS A 7 37.03 11.29 37.07
C LYS A 7 36.38 10.11 36.35
N LEU A 8 36.46 8.90 36.93
CA LEU A 8 35.83 7.69 36.40
C LEU A 8 34.29 7.75 36.41
N ILE A 9 33.70 8.26 37.51
CA ILE A 9 32.24 8.41 37.62
C ILE A 9 31.70 9.40 36.58
N ASN A 10 32.39 10.52 36.39
CA ASN A 10 32.00 11.51 35.38
C ASN A 10 32.13 10.98 33.95
N LEU A 11 33.19 10.21 33.67
CA LEU A 11 33.38 9.51 32.38
C LEU A 11 32.24 8.52 32.11
N TYR A 12 31.89 7.69 33.10
CA TYR A 12 30.80 6.73 32.99
C TYR A 12 29.45 7.42 32.73
N HIS A 13 29.15 8.49 33.47
CA HIS A 13 27.92 9.25 33.29
C HIS A 13 27.85 9.91 31.91
N SER A 14 28.97 10.44 31.43
CA SER A 14 29.10 11.04 30.11
C SER A 14 28.86 10.01 29.00
N MET A 15 29.53 8.86 29.03
CA MET A 15 29.34 7.78 28.04
C MET A 15 27.91 7.24 28.03
N LYS A 16 27.29 7.07 29.21
CA LYS A 16 25.90 6.62 29.31
C LYS A 16 24.93 7.63 28.68
N LYS A 17 25.21 8.93 28.80
CA LYS A 17 24.41 9.98 28.15
C LYS A 17 24.53 9.92 26.62
N TYR A 18 25.74 9.76 26.10
CA TYR A 18 25.97 9.61 24.65
C TYR A 18 25.32 8.34 24.09
N LEU A 19 25.36 7.23 24.81
CA LEU A 19 24.71 5.98 24.39
C LEU A 19 23.18 6.15 24.26
N LYS A 20 22.56 6.81 25.24
CA LYS A 20 21.11 7.11 25.18
C LYS A 20 20.77 8.05 24.02
N PHE A 21 21.59 9.07 23.78
CA PHE A 21 21.37 10.03 22.70
C PHE A 21 21.55 9.37 21.32
N GLY A 22 22.56 8.51 21.19
CA GLY A 22 22.81 7.73 19.97
C GLY A 22 21.67 6.76 19.66
N ALA A 23 21.17 6.03 20.66
CA ALA A 23 20.03 5.14 20.48
C ALA A 23 18.75 5.89 20.04
N PHE A 24 18.47 7.04 20.67
CA PHE A 24 17.32 7.86 20.28
C PHE A 24 17.45 8.39 18.84
N SER A 25 18.62 8.92 18.48
CA SER A 25 18.91 9.39 17.12
C SER A 25 18.72 8.28 16.08
N PHE A 26 19.21 7.08 16.37
CA PHE A 26 19.07 5.93 15.48
C PHE A 26 17.59 5.55 15.25
N VAL A 27 16.77 5.50 16.31
CA VAL A 27 15.33 5.22 16.20
C VAL A 27 14.63 6.26 15.32
N VAL A 28 14.98 7.54 15.45
CA VAL A 28 14.41 8.62 14.62
C VAL A 28 14.80 8.44 13.15
N LEU A 29 16.06 8.13 12.85
CA LEU A 29 16.50 7.89 11.47
C LEU A 29 15.80 6.69 10.82
N VAL A 30 15.67 5.59 11.56
CA VAL A 30 14.98 4.38 11.09
C VAL A 30 13.51 4.65 10.82
N SER A 31 12.82 5.35 11.72
CA SER A 31 11.40 5.68 11.55
C SER A 31 11.18 6.60 10.34
N ILE A 32 12.02 7.63 10.13
CA ILE A 32 11.96 8.47 8.91
C ILE A 32 12.16 7.62 7.65
N PHE A 33 13.13 6.70 7.63
CA PHE A 33 13.39 5.83 6.49
C PHE A 33 12.16 4.96 6.14
N PHE A 34 11.54 4.34 7.14
CA PHE A 34 10.33 3.54 6.93
C PHE A 34 9.14 4.38 6.47
N CYS A 35 8.92 5.57 7.03
CA CYS A 35 7.86 6.48 6.58
C CYS A 35 8.04 6.85 5.10
N ARG A 36 9.26 7.21 4.67
CA ARG A 36 9.53 7.55 3.27
C ARG A 36 9.30 6.37 2.34
N LYS A 37 9.68 5.16 2.75
CA LYS A 37 9.45 3.94 1.97
C LYS A 37 7.95 3.63 1.85
N ALA A 38 7.18 3.80 2.92
CA ALA A 38 5.73 3.60 2.92
C ALA A 38 5.02 4.60 1.98
N GLU A 39 5.39 5.88 2.04
CA GLU A 39 4.86 6.92 1.14
C GLU A 39 5.18 6.61 -0.33
N HIS A 40 6.42 6.19 -0.63
CA HIS A 40 6.80 5.81 -1.99
C HIS A 40 5.99 4.61 -2.51
N ASN A 41 5.79 3.59 -1.69
CA ASN A 41 4.95 2.44 -2.05
C ASN A 41 3.49 2.84 -2.27
N LYS A 42 2.94 3.72 -1.42
CA LYS A 42 1.59 4.24 -1.58
C LYS A 42 1.43 5.02 -2.88
N LEU A 43 2.39 5.88 -3.22
CA LEU A 43 2.39 6.63 -4.47
C LEU A 43 2.49 5.71 -5.69
N GLN A 44 3.38 4.70 -5.65
CA GLN A 44 3.49 3.69 -6.70
C GLN A 44 2.17 2.92 -6.88
N ASN A 45 1.51 2.52 -5.79
CA ASN A 45 0.23 1.82 -5.85
C ASN A 45 -0.88 2.68 -6.46
N VAL A 46 -0.95 3.97 -6.12
CA VAL A 46 -1.94 4.90 -6.70
C VAL A 46 -1.70 5.06 -8.21
N ILE A 47 -0.44 5.24 -8.63
CA ILE A 47 -0.11 5.37 -10.06
C ILE A 47 -0.44 4.08 -10.81
N LEU A 48 -0.12 2.91 -10.24
CA LEU A 48 -0.41 1.62 -10.85
C LEU A 48 -1.93 1.40 -10.99
N LEU A 49 -2.70 1.72 -9.95
CA LEU A 49 -4.15 1.52 -9.93
C LEU A 49 -4.86 2.49 -10.89
N ASN A 50 -4.42 3.75 -10.97
CA ASN A 50 -4.98 4.71 -11.92
C ASN A 50 -4.81 4.27 -13.38
N ASN A 51 -3.74 3.55 -13.72
CA ASN A 51 -3.55 3.01 -15.06
C ASN A 51 -4.50 1.84 -15.36
N VAL A 52 -4.81 1.01 -14.35
CA VAL A 52 -5.80 -0.07 -14.46
C VAL A 52 -7.20 0.51 -14.64
N GLU A 53 -7.56 1.50 -13.82
CA GLU A 53 -8.85 2.18 -13.93
C GLU A 53 -8.98 2.96 -15.24
N ALA A 54 -7.91 3.63 -15.72
CA ALA A 54 -7.90 4.31 -17.01
C ALA A 54 -8.05 3.35 -18.20
N LEU A 55 -7.49 2.13 -18.10
CA LEU A 55 -7.68 1.09 -19.10
C LEU A 55 -9.14 0.60 -19.15
N ALA A 56 -9.83 0.58 -18.01
CA ALA A 56 -11.24 0.18 -17.90
C ALA A 56 -12.25 1.35 -17.99
N ALA A 57 -11.78 2.61 -18.12
CA ALA A 57 -12.61 3.81 -18.03
C ALA A 57 -13.66 3.98 -19.14
N GLY A 58 -13.72 3.06 -20.11
CA GLY A 58 -14.74 3.01 -21.16
C GLY A 58 -15.60 1.74 -21.14
N GLU A 59 -15.34 0.80 -20.23
CA GLU A 59 -16.12 -0.42 -20.11
C GLU A 59 -17.30 -0.16 -19.16
N SER A 60 -18.51 -0.06 -19.71
CA SER A 60 -19.71 -0.17 -18.89
C SER A 60 -19.98 -1.65 -18.66
N PRO A 61 -20.00 -2.14 -17.40
CA PRO A 61 -20.31 -3.52 -17.11
C PRO A 61 -21.81 -3.78 -17.31
N MET A 62 -22.26 -3.75 -18.56
CA MET A 62 -23.65 -3.96 -18.93
C MET A 62 -23.78 -5.32 -19.61
N THR A 63 -24.55 -6.20 -18.97
CA THR A 63 -24.92 -7.47 -19.57
C THR A 63 -25.63 -7.19 -20.90
N THR A 64 -25.14 -7.80 -21.99
CA THR A 64 -25.71 -7.62 -23.33
C THR A 64 -26.12 -8.96 -23.90
N CYS A 65 -27.37 -9.07 -24.33
CA CYS A 65 -27.95 -10.28 -24.92
C CYS A 65 -28.10 -10.08 -26.43
N ILE A 66 -27.60 -11.03 -27.24
CA ILE A 66 -27.49 -10.87 -28.70
C ILE A 66 -28.11 -12.05 -29.45
N GLY A 67 -28.99 -11.72 -30.41
CA GLY A 67 -29.64 -12.65 -31.33
C GLY A 67 -30.72 -13.51 -30.68
N SER A 68 -31.37 -14.37 -31.47
CA SER A 68 -32.33 -15.38 -30.98
C SER A 68 -31.66 -16.75 -30.95
N GLY A 69 -31.85 -17.51 -29.87
CA GLY A 69 -31.16 -18.79 -29.67
C GLY A 69 -31.83 -19.63 -28.59
N SER A 70 -31.04 -20.37 -27.81
CA SER A 70 -31.54 -21.24 -26.74
C SER A 70 -31.06 -20.85 -25.34
N VAL A 71 -30.18 -19.84 -25.24
CA VAL A 71 -29.60 -19.35 -23.98
C VAL A 71 -30.55 -18.35 -23.34
N ASP A 72 -30.88 -18.48 -22.06
CA ASP A 72 -31.74 -17.50 -21.38
C ASP A 72 -30.95 -16.23 -21.04
N CYS A 73 -31.46 -15.07 -21.46
CA CYS A 73 -30.93 -13.77 -21.10
C CYS A 73 -31.29 -13.43 -19.64
N PRO A 74 -30.35 -13.10 -18.75
CA PRO A 74 -30.63 -12.83 -17.33
C PRO A 74 -31.41 -11.53 -17.08
N ILE A 75 -31.55 -10.66 -18.09
CA ILE A 75 -32.25 -9.37 -17.98
C ILE A 75 -33.76 -9.55 -18.11
N ASN A 76 -34.19 -10.34 -19.09
CA ASN A 76 -35.60 -10.45 -19.49
C ASN A 76 -36.07 -11.90 -19.73
N HIS A 77 -35.21 -12.89 -19.50
CA HIS A 77 -35.45 -14.33 -19.73
C HIS A 77 -35.80 -14.69 -21.17
N GLU A 78 -35.47 -13.85 -22.15
CA GLU A 78 -35.61 -14.20 -23.56
C GLU A 78 -34.52 -15.18 -24.01
N LYS A 79 -34.89 -16.03 -24.97
CA LYS A 79 -34.00 -17.03 -25.56
C LYS A 79 -33.10 -16.40 -26.64
N VAL A 80 -31.83 -16.18 -26.31
CA VAL A 80 -30.82 -15.52 -27.13
C VAL A 80 -29.68 -16.45 -27.55
N LYS A 81 -28.82 -15.99 -28.47
CA LYS A 81 -27.68 -16.78 -28.96
C LYS A 81 -26.43 -16.60 -28.09
N TYR A 82 -26.19 -15.38 -27.60
CA TYR A 82 -25.06 -15.04 -26.75
C TYR A 82 -25.48 -14.09 -25.63
N VAL A 83 -24.89 -14.28 -24.45
CA VAL A 83 -24.95 -13.34 -23.33
C VAL A 83 -23.52 -12.93 -23.01
N PHE A 84 -23.24 -11.63 -23.05
CA PHE A 84 -21.97 -11.05 -22.65
C PHE A 84 -22.16 -10.43 -21.27
N GLU A 85 -21.48 -10.96 -20.27
CA GLU A 85 -21.55 -10.49 -18.89
C GLU A 85 -20.23 -9.85 -18.48
N PRO A 86 -20.27 -8.78 -17.67
CA PRO A 86 -19.06 -8.20 -17.12
C PRO A 86 -18.39 -9.18 -16.15
N PHE A 87 -17.09 -9.41 -16.36
CA PHE A 87 -16.30 -10.26 -15.48
C PHE A 87 -15.96 -9.49 -14.20
N LYS A 88 -16.43 -9.97 -13.04
CA LYS A 88 -15.99 -9.47 -11.73
C LYS A 88 -14.82 -10.31 -11.25
N LEU A 89 -13.67 -9.65 -11.06
CA LEU A 89 -12.55 -10.22 -10.34
C LEU A 89 -12.81 -10.00 -8.86
N ASP A 90 -13.16 -11.06 -8.14
CA ASP A 90 -13.29 -11.04 -6.70
C ASP A 90 -11.86 -11.07 -6.11
N TRP A 91 -11.47 -9.97 -5.45
CA TRP A 91 -10.20 -9.85 -4.71
C TRP A 91 -10.44 -9.99 -3.21
#